data_AF-A0A9W6ICT4-F1
#
_entry.id   AF-A0A9W6ICT4-F1
#
_cell.length_a   1.000
_cell.length_b   1.000
_cell.length_c   1.000
_cell.angle_alpha   90.00
_cell.angle_beta   90.00
_cell.angle_gamma   90.00
#
_symmetry.space_group_name_H-M   'P 1'
#
loop_
_entity.id
_entity.type
_entity.pdbx_description
1 polymer ?
#
loop_
_entity_poly.entity_id
_entity_poly.type
_entity_poly.pdbx_seq_one_letter_code
_entity_poly.pdbx_strand_id
1 'polypeptide(L)'
;MTSPDATPEGHEAERHRPWPQLGDLALDIARNNRIGVVVGIPGEEGSEWLTYHLQAPGGGMEWSALADASTLRRLPSQISHATTNGQMAYDREARHWTIEIRFHHDDGGSQDGFLILTEEQMAELVDRIRSQESAR
;
A
#
# COMPACT_ATOMS: atom_id res chain seq x y z
N MET A 1 27.92 -35.35 -12.92
CA MET A 1 26.89 -34.43 -13.44
C MET A 1 25.57 -34.77 -12.80
N THR A 2 25.19 -34.03 -11.77
CA THR A 2 23.79 -33.84 -11.33
C THR A 2 23.79 -32.66 -10.37
N SER A 3 23.21 -31.54 -10.83
CA SER A 3 23.01 -30.32 -10.04
C SER A 3 21.93 -30.56 -8.99
N PRO A 4 22.03 -29.95 -7.79
CA PRO A 4 20.94 -29.94 -6.84
C PRO A 4 19.82 -29.00 -7.29
N ASP A 5 18.61 -29.49 -7.07
CA ASP A 5 17.31 -28.84 -7.22
C ASP A 5 17.30 -27.49 -6.49
N ALA A 6 17.12 -26.41 -7.24
CA ALA A 6 16.95 -25.08 -6.68
C ALA A 6 15.46 -24.88 -6.42
N THR A 7 15.05 -25.03 -5.17
CA THR A 7 13.78 -24.51 -4.67
C THR A 7 13.76 -23.00 -4.93
N PRO A 8 12.77 -22.44 -5.64
CA PRO A 8 12.59 -20.99 -5.67
C PRO A 8 11.97 -20.58 -4.33
N GLU A 9 12.82 -20.21 -3.37
CA GLU A 9 12.44 -19.33 -2.27
C GLU A 9 12.26 -17.92 -2.82
N GLY A 10 11.15 -17.26 -2.47
CA GLY A 10 10.94 -15.86 -2.83
C GLY A 10 9.49 -15.44 -3.12
N HIS A 11 8.49 -16.23 -2.77
CA HIS A 11 7.16 -15.65 -2.51
C HIS A 11 7.12 -15.29 -1.03
N GLU A 12 7.67 -14.12 -0.66
CA GLU A 12 7.20 -13.44 0.55
C GLU A 12 5.74 -13.12 0.31
N ALA A 13 4.88 -14.10 0.61
CA ALA A 13 3.45 -13.90 0.73
C ALA A 13 3.26 -12.63 1.56
N GLU A 14 2.59 -11.64 0.97
CA GLU A 14 2.14 -10.42 1.65
C GLU A 14 1.65 -10.82 3.03
N ARG A 15 2.50 -10.65 4.06
CA ARG A 15 2.08 -10.85 5.44
C ARG A 15 1.16 -9.69 5.69
N HIS A 16 -0.12 -9.92 5.41
CA HIS A 16 -1.19 -8.96 5.63
C HIS A 16 -1.07 -8.53 7.09
N ARG A 17 -0.54 -7.32 7.27
CA ARG A 17 -0.39 -6.71 8.59
C ARG A 17 -1.77 -6.78 9.25
N PRO A 18 -1.90 -7.39 10.45
CA PRO A 18 -3.18 -7.50 11.12
C PRO A 18 -3.76 -6.10 11.27
N TRP A 19 -5.05 -5.92 11.03
CA TRP A 19 -5.69 -4.61 10.99
C TRP A 19 -6.95 -4.61 11.84
N PRO A 20 -7.30 -3.48 12.49
CA PRO A 20 -6.55 -2.22 12.58
C PRO A 20 -5.37 -2.25 13.55
N GLN A 21 -4.38 -1.38 13.34
CA GLN A 21 -3.25 -1.15 14.24
C GLN A 21 -3.12 0.31 14.67
N LEU A 22 -2.29 0.56 15.69
CA LEU A 22 -1.86 1.89 16.10
C LEU A 22 -1.35 2.70 14.90
N GLY A 23 -1.81 3.95 14.82
CA GLY A 23 -1.49 4.88 13.74
C GLY A 23 -2.33 4.72 12.48
N ASP A 24 -3.10 3.62 12.34
CA ASP A 24 -3.93 3.43 11.14
C ASP A 24 -5.06 4.45 11.09
N LEU A 25 -5.29 4.99 9.90
CA LEU A 25 -6.49 5.76 9.59
C LEU A 25 -7.66 4.81 9.32
N ALA A 26 -8.75 5.01 10.05
CA ALA A 26 -9.96 4.23 9.92
C ALA A 26 -11.19 5.13 9.77
N LEU A 27 -12.09 4.70 8.88
CA LEU A 27 -13.44 5.24 8.78
C LEU A 27 -14.37 4.43 9.70
N ASP A 28 -14.98 5.10 10.68
CA ASP A 28 -15.94 4.50 11.59
C ASP A 28 -17.38 4.72 11.07
N ILE A 29 -17.99 3.65 10.56
CA ILE A 29 -19.34 3.70 9.99
C ILE A 29 -20.42 3.84 11.07
N ALA A 30 -20.15 3.43 12.31
CA ALA A 30 -21.09 3.61 13.43
C ALA A 30 -21.11 5.07 13.93
N ARG A 31 -20.10 5.87 13.56
CA ARG A 31 -19.98 7.28 13.92
C ARG A 31 -20.20 8.21 12.74
N ASN A 32 -21.22 7.95 11.91
CA ASN A 32 -21.57 8.77 10.74
C ASN A 32 -20.39 8.91 9.74
N ASN A 33 -19.69 7.81 9.46
CA ASN A 33 -18.53 7.79 8.57
C ASN A 33 -17.42 8.77 9.02
N ARG A 34 -17.17 8.84 10.34
CA ARG A 34 -16.13 9.71 10.88
C ARG A 34 -14.76 9.05 10.71
N ILE A 35 -13.78 9.85 10.31
CA ILE A 35 -12.39 9.41 10.14
C ILE A 35 -11.62 9.67 11.42
N GLY A 36 -10.88 8.67 11.89
CA GLY A 36 -9.97 8.77 13.02
C GLY A 36 -8.69 7.95 12.86
N VAL A 37 -7.66 8.34 13.59
CA VAL A 37 -6.41 7.59 13.74
C VAL A 37 -6.57 6.64 14.93
N VAL A 38 -6.24 5.37 14.78
CA VAL A 38 -6.25 4.39 15.88
C VAL A 38 -5.13 4.75 16.86
N VAL A 39 -5.50 5.12 18.08
CA VAL A 39 -4.57 5.48 19.16
C VAL A 39 -4.52 4.43 20.26
N GLY A 40 -5.23 3.32 20.09
CA GLY A 40 -4.92 2.07 20.78
C GLY A 40 -5.92 0.95 20.53
N ILE A 41 -5.46 -0.23 20.91
CA ILE A 41 -5.92 -1.53 20.40
C ILE A 41 -6.46 -2.36 21.58
N PRO A 42 -7.59 -3.07 21.40
CA PRO A 42 -8.09 -3.98 22.42
C PRO A 42 -7.07 -5.07 22.76
N GLY A 43 -6.79 -5.27 24.05
CA GLY A 43 -5.93 -6.36 24.52
C GLY A 43 -4.44 -6.24 24.19
N GLU A 44 -3.96 -5.05 23.80
CA GLU A 44 -2.52 -4.79 23.67
C GLU A 44 -1.82 -4.86 25.03
N GLU A 45 -0.62 -5.44 25.07
CA GLU A 45 0.14 -5.66 26.31
C GLU A 45 0.41 -4.32 27.03
N GLY A 46 -0.09 -4.20 28.26
CA GLY A 46 0.01 -2.97 29.06
C GLY A 46 -1.20 -2.02 28.97
N SER A 47 -2.24 -2.35 28.18
CA SER A 47 -3.49 -1.59 28.09
C SER A 47 -4.70 -2.41 28.56
N GLU A 48 -5.57 -1.84 29.40
CA GLU A 48 -6.85 -2.46 29.82
C GLU A 48 -7.98 -2.27 28.78
N TRP A 49 -7.62 -1.97 27.53
CA TRP A 49 -8.58 -1.49 26.55
C TRP A 49 -9.39 -2.67 26.03
N LEU A 50 -10.71 -2.57 26.17
CA LEU A 50 -11.67 -3.56 25.67
C LEU A 50 -12.23 -3.17 24.30
N THR A 51 -11.79 -2.04 23.74
CA THR A 51 -12.28 -1.44 22.50
C THR A 51 -11.15 -0.75 21.76
N TYR A 52 -11.29 -0.52 20.45
CA TYR A 52 -10.38 0.37 19.73
C TYR A 52 -10.67 1.80 20.17
N HIS A 53 -9.63 2.61 20.36
CA HIS A 53 -9.80 4.05 20.52
C HIS A 53 -9.24 4.77 19.30
N LEU A 54 -10.00 5.76 18.84
CA LEU A 54 -9.68 6.60 17.70
C LEU A 54 -9.63 8.05 18.14
N GLN A 55 -8.76 8.82 17.50
CA GLN A 55 -8.67 10.26 17.65
C GLN A 55 -8.84 10.95 16.30
N ALA A 56 -9.45 12.13 16.29
CA ALA A 56 -9.53 12.94 15.07
C ALA A 56 -8.11 13.24 14.52
N PRO A 57 -7.90 13.19 13.18
CA PRO A 57 -6.62 13.56 12.59
C PRO A 57 -6.21 14.99 12.98
N GLY A 58 -4.95 15.19 13.36
CA GLY A 58 -4.45 16.48 13.87
C GLY A 58 -4.67 16.70 15.37
N GLY A 59 -5.19 15.70 16.08
CA GLY A 59 -5.50 15.77 17.50
C GLY A 59 -6.90 16.32 17.76
N GLY A 60 -7.50 15.92 18.89
CA GLY A 60 -8.82 16.40 19.28
C GLY A 60 -9.69 15.31 19.89
N MET A 61 -10.98 15.35 19.57
CA MET A 61 -11.97 14.45 20.16
C MET A 61 -11.62 12.99 19.90
N GLU A 62 -11.58 12.23 20.99
CA GLU A 62 -11.41 10.77 20.98
C GLU A 62 -12.77 10.06 21.06
N TRP A 63 -12.84 8.87 20.48
CA TRP A 63 -14.00 7.98 20.61
C TRP A 63 -13.57 6.52 20.51
N SER A 64 -14.45 5.63 20.95
CA SER A 64 -14.22 4.19 20.89
C SER A 64 -15.06 3.52 19.80
N ALA A 65 -14.49 2.48 19.21
CA ALA A 65 -15.12 1.55 18.27
C ALA A 65 -15.04 0.10 18.80
N LEU A 66 -15.91 -0.77 18.27
CA LEU A 66 -16.02 -2.17 18.74
C LEU A 66 -14.70 -2.94 18.58
N ALA A 67 -14.41 -3.82 19.54
CA ALA A 67 -13.17 -4.60 19.62
C ALA A 67 -12.92 -5.54 18.45
N ASP A 68 -13.98 -5.94 17.75
CA ASP A 68 -13.93 -6.79 16.56
C ASP A 68 -13.67 -6.00 15.26
N ALA A 69 -13.46 -4.68 15.37
CA ALA A 69 -13.27 -3.74 14.25
C ALA A 69 -14.40 -3.76 13.20
N SER A 70 -15.57 -4.34 13.51
CA SER A 70 -16.68 -4.54 12.56
C SER A 70 -17.24 -3.21 12.01
N THR A 71 -17.13 -2.15 12.81
CA THR A 71 -17.55 -0.77 12.51
C THR A 71 -16.48 0.07 11.83
N LEU A 72 -15.26 -0.46 11.69
CA LEU A 72 -14.16 0.23 11.06
C LEU A 72 -14.03 -0.20 9.59
N ARG A 73 -13.55 0.71 8.76
CA ARG A 73 -13.12 0.44 7.38
C ARG A 73 -11.75 1.05 7.15
N ARG A 74 -10.90 0.35 6.39
CA ARG A 74 -9.65 0.92 5.87
C ARG A 74 -9.99 2.11 5.00
N LEU A 75 -9.34 3.23 5.24
CA LEU A 75 -9.26 4.28 4.25
C LEU A 75 -8.14 3.92 3.28
N PRO A 76 -8.37 3.96 1.96
CA PRO A 76 -7.27 3.86 1.02
C PRO A 76 -6.37 5.09 1.24
N SER A 77 -5.17 4.85 1.75
CA SER A 77 -4.14 5.86 1.92
C SER A 77 -3.70 6.36 0.55
N GLN A 78 -3.37 7.65 0.45
CA GLN A 78 -2.91 8.21 -0.81
C GLN A 78 -1.57 7.58 -1.20
N ILE A 79 -1.42 7.33 -2.50
CA ILE A 79 -0.15 6.89 -3.07
C ILE A 79 0.81 8.08 -2.99
N SER A 80 1.91 7.90 -2.27
CA SER A 80 2.96 8.89 -2.11
C SER A 80 3.91 8.87 -3.31
N HIS A 81 4.33 7.67 -3.72
CA HIS A 81 5.19 7.45 -4.88
C HIS A 81 5.09 6.00 -5.37
N ALA A 82 5.69 5.73 -6.54
CA ALA A 82 5.80 4.39 -7.10
C ALA A 82 7.25 4.09 -7.47
N THR A 83 7.67 2.84 -7.27
CA THR A 83 8.98 2.32 -7.67
C THR A 83 8.81 1.18 -8.64
N THR A 84 9.63 1.10 -9.68
CA THR A 84 9.67 -0.11 -10.53
C THR A 84 10.36 -1.25 -9.81
N ASN A 85 9.89 -2.48 -10.02
CA ASN A 85 10.57 -3.70 -9.58
C ASN A 85 11.40 -4.34 -10.72
N GLY A 86 11.51 -3.66 -11.87
CA GLY A 86 12.42 -3.98 -12.97
C GLY A 86 11.91 -4.97 -14.01
N GLN A 87 10.74 -5.61 -13.83
CA GLN A 87 10.16 -6.46 -14.86
C GLN A 87 9.35 -5.62 -15.85
N MET A 88 9.73 -5.69 -17.13
CA MET A 88 9.03 -5.06 -18.24
C MET A 88 8.72 -6.11 -19.31
N ALA A 89 7.47 -6.16 -19.74
CA ALA A 89 6.99 -7.02 -20.81
C ALA A 89 6.28 -6.19 -21.88
N TYR A 90 6.37 -6.62 -23.13
CA TYR A 90 5.59 -6.05 -24.22
C TYR A 90 4.51 -7.04 -24.62
N ASP A 91 3.26 -6.63 -24.50
CA ASP A 91 2.13 -7.35 -25.06
C ASP A 91 1.96 -7.00 -26.53
N ARG A 92 2.25 -7.96 -27.40
CA ARG A 92 2.18 -7.78 -28.85
C ARG A 92 0.74 -7.71 -29.37
N GLU A 93 -0.19 -8.42 -28.74
CA GLU A 93 -1.59 -8.44 -29.18
C GLU A 93 -2.29 -7.13 -28.80
N ALA A 94 -2.03 -6.66 -27.58
CA ALA A 94 -2.61 -5.43 -27.06
C ALA A 94 -1.77 -4.17 -27.38
N ARG A 95 -0.57 -4.33 -27.95
CA ARG A 95 0.35 -3.25 -28.38
C ARG A 95 0.69 -2.26 -27.27
N HIS A 96 1.02 -2.77 -26.09
CA HIS A 96 1.46 -1.94 -24.98
C HIS A 96 2.57 -2.63 -24.20
N TRP A 97 3.33 -1.80 -23.49
CA TRP A 97 4.29 -2.23 -22.50
C TRP A 97 3.61 -2.30 -21.14
N THR A 98 4.03 -3.28 -20.35
CA THR A 98 3.60 -3.51 -18.99
C THR A 98 4.85 -3.53 -18.13
N ILE A 99 4.91 -2.64 -17.15
CA ILE A 99 5.99 -2.55 -16.18
C ILE A 99 5.41 -2.85 -14.81
N GLU A 100 5.96 -3.83 -14.12
CA GLU A 100 5.59 -4.06 -12.74
C GLU A 100 6.13 -2.92 -11.85
N ILE A 101 5.26 -2.41 -10.98
CA ILE A 101 5.54 -1.31 -10.07
C ILE A 101 4.98 -1.60 -8.69
N ARG A 102 5.64 -1.05 -7.68
CA ARG A 102 5.17 -1.02 -6.29
C ARG A 102 4.75 0.40 -5.94
N PHE A 103 3.49 0.57 -5.56
CA PHE A 103 2.99 1.79 -4.98
C PHE A 103 3.34 1.83 -3.50
N HIS A 104 3.82 2.98 -3.04
CA HIS A 104 4.06 3.29 -1.65
C HIS A 104 3.01 4.29 -1.21
N HIS A 105 2.44 4.06 -0.04
CA HIS A 105 1.39 4.90 0.52
C HIS A 105 1.93 5.77 1.65
N ASP A 106 1.25 6.88 1.94
CA ASP A 106 1.66 7.79 3.02
C ASP A 106 1.65 7.14 4.43
N ASP A 107 0.91 6.05 4.60
CA ASP A 107 0.87 5.26 5.84
C ASP A 107 2.00 4.22 5.96
N GLY A 108 2.94 4.21 5.01
CA GLY A 108 4.02 3.22 4.92
C GLY A 108 3.60 1.87 4.35
N GLY A 109 2.31 1.71 3.98
CA GLY A 109 1.83 0.56 3.24
C GLY A 109 2.39 0.53 1.81
N SER A 110 2.39 -0.66 1.22
CA SER A 110 2.73 -0.81 -0.19
C SER A 110 1.80 -1.79 -0.89
N GLN A 111 1.63 -1.61 -2.20
CA GLN A 111 0.78 -2.43 -3.05
C GLN A 111 1.49 -2.66 -4.39
N ASP A 112 1.52 -3.91 -4.86
CA ASP A 112 2.04 -4.24 -6.18
C ASP A 112 0.99 -3.98 -7.28
N GLY A 113 1.46 -3.61 -8.47
CA GLY A 113 0.61 -3.33 -9.62
C GLY A 113 1.39 -3.20 -10.92
N PHE A 114 0.68 -2.76 -11.97
CA PHE A 114 1.25 -2.65 -13.31
C PHE A 114 1.06 -1.23 -13.85
N LEU A 115 2.12 -0.68 -14.40
CA LEU A 115 2.07 0.49 -15.26
C LEU A 115 1.96 0.02 -16.72
N ILE A 116 0.84 0.35 -17.35
CA ILE A 116 0.60 0.05 -18.77
C ILE A 116 0.88 1.30 -19.59
N LEU A 117 1.77 1.18 -20.58
CA LEU A 117 2.17 2.27 -21.45
C LEU A 117 1.97 1.86 -22.90
N THR A 118 1.27 2.69 -23.66
CA THR A 118 1.19 2.54 -25.12
C THR A 118 2.57 2.68 -25.76
N GLU A 119 2.70 2.24 -27.01
CA GLU A 119 3.95 2.39 -27.78
C GLU A 119 4.41 3.86 -27.87
N GLU A 120 3.47 4.79 -28.03
CA GLU A 120 3.75 6.23 -28.09
C GLU A 120 4.27 6.76 -26.75
N GLN A 121 3.58 6.44 -25.65
CA GLN A 121 4.01 6.84 -24.30
C GLN A 121 5.38 6.27 -23.92
N MET A 122 5.71 5.07 -24.41
CA MET A 122 7.04 4.48 -24.21
C MET A 122 8.12 5.19 -25.01
N ALA A 123 7.84 5.58 -26.25
CA ALA A 123 8.77 6.37 -27.04
C ALA A 123 9.04 7.72 -26.35
N GLU A 124 8.00 8.42 -25.89
CA GLU A 124 8.12 9.67 -25.13
C GLU A 124 8.94 9.49 -23.84
N LEU A 125 8.71 8.40 -23.10
CA LEU A 125 9.46 8.10 -21.89
C LEU A 125 10.96 7.91 -22.17
N VAL A 126 11.30 7.14 -23.20
CA VAL A 126 12.69 6.89 -23.60
C VAL A 126 13.38 8.19 -24.00
N ASP A 127 12.72 9.03 -24.79
CA ASP A 127 13.27 10.31 -25.23
C ASP A 127 13.47 11.27 -24.05
N ARG A 128 12.54 11.29 -23.09
CA ARG A 128 12.67 12.07 -21.87
C ARG A 128 13.86 11.61 -21.01
N ILE A 129 14.06 10.30 -20.85
CA ILE A 129 15.19 9.74 -20.09
C ILE A 129 16.51 10.17 -20.73
N ARG A 130 16.68 9.97 -22.04
CA ARG A 130 17.90 10.35 -22.78
C ARG A 130 18.20 11.84 -22.69
N SER A 131 17.15 12.67 -22.73
CA SER A 131 17.26 14.12 -22.62
C SER A 131 17.74 14.55 -21.23
N GLN A 132 17.33 13.85 -20.16
CA GLN A 132 17.79 14.13 -18.80
C GLN A 132 19.23 13.66 -18.54
N GLU A 133 19.64 12.54 -19.14
CA GLU A 133 21.03 12.06 -19.06
C GLU A 133 22.00 13.01 -19.77
N SER A 134 21.58 13.64 -20.87
CA SER A 134 22.40 14.60 -21.61
C SER A 134 22.53 15.98 -20.93
N ALA A 135 21.70 16.25 -19.92
CA ALA A 135 21.68 17.52 -19.18
C ALA A 135 22.41 17.44 -17.82
N ARG A 136 22.93 16.27 -17.45
CA ARG A 136 23.79 16.06 -16.28
C ARG A 136 25.26 16.04 -16.67
#